data_AF-A0A7S4S233-F1
#
_entry.id   AF-A0A7S4S233-F1
#
_cell.length_a   1.000
_cell.length_b   1.000
_cell.length_c   1.000
_cell.angle_alpha   90.00
_cell.angle_beta   90.00
_cell.angle_gamma   90.00
#
_symmetry.space_group_name_H-M   'P 1'
#
loop_
_entity.id
_entity.type
_entity.pdbx_description
1 polymer ?
#
loop_
_entity_poly.entity_id
_entity_poly.type
_entity_poly.pdbx_seq_one_letter_code
_entity_poly.pdbx_strand_id
1 'polypeptide(L)'
;TFAHVLIYSKSDLTEQSTPTALLISDTIASVANVTFFDRDLDAEEVGGNVTWDAAGDLLLVTHFAVYFAEHPAAGAGRVRVGHDVTAAQLGLIFIHPDLSPPLSPYGYLAVHTSSSLVERTTPVAILVSDAVSSVSGIVFIDLDLDETDLGGNITWQPPVEASQVTYYSVYLAFETSGVGRSQVGGDVAMGSNLAVLPPETTTLALNGTLEYVTVYTRSLLLEQTTPVTLFINDTLGMADISFFDKDLDATQIGGTITWREPDSVDLTTHYLVLFSLAANGTGRSQLGVELPVGTNAVAFPPEHYYDPYPYIVVYTKSRLVEQTTPGYLRFVDIDASITGLGFNDADL
;
A
#
# COMPACT_ATOMS: atom_id res chain seq x y z
N THR A 1 57.65 -25.37 -19.00
CA THR A 1 56.27 -25.74 -19.38
C THR A 1 56.34 -26.87 -20.39
N PHE A 2 55.61 -27.96 -20.17
CA PHE A 2 55.45 -29.00 -21.17
C PHE A 2 54.36 -28.55 -22.15
N ALA A 3 54.65 -28.59 -23.45
CA ALA A 3 53.72 -28.13 -24.49
C ALA A 3 53.22 -29.26 -25.39
N HIS A 4 53.72 -30.47 -25.23
CA HIS A 4 53.37 -31.59 -26.09
C HIS A 4 53.22 -32.87 -25.26
N VAL A 5 52.27 -33.71 -25.66
CA VAL A 5 52.23 -35.12 -25.31
C VAL A 5 53.02 -35.88 -26.36
N LEU A 6 54.05 -36.62 -25.94
CA LEU A 6 54.87 -37.43 -26.83
C LEU A 6 54.50 -38.91 -26.63
N ILE A 7 54.15 -39.58 -27.72
CA ILE A 7 53.87 -41.02 -27.72
C ILE A 7 55.02 -41.72 -28.43
N TYR A 8 55.70 -42.59 -27.68
CA TYR A 8 56.77 -43.45 -28.18
C TYR A 8 56.28 -44.88 -28.26
N SER A 9 56.57 -45.57 -29.37
CA SER A 9 56.46 -47.02 -29.40
C SER A 9 57.72 -47.64 -28.80
N LYS A 10 57.56 -48.68 -27.98
CA LYS A 10 58.68 -49.37 -27.30
C LYS A 10 58.57 -50.88 -27.47
N SER A 11 59.70 -51.50 -27.79
CA SER A 11 59.88 -52.96 -27.80
C SER A 11 60.74 -53.41 -26.62
N ASP A 12 60.92 -54.71 -26.46
CA ASP A 12 61.81 -55.30 -25.44
C ASP A 12 63.28 -54.88 -25.61
N LEU A 13 63.67 -54.39 -26.80
CA LEU A 13 65.05 -54.04 -27.13
C LEU A 13 65.30 -52.52 -27.13
N THR A 14 64.33 -51.71 -27.55
CA THR A 14 64.52 -50.26 -27.68
C THR A 14 63.20 -49.48 -27.80
N GLU A 15 63.24 -48.21 -27.42
CA GLU A 15 62.20 -47.19 -27.63
C GLU A 15 62.46 -46.45 -28.95
N GLN A 16 61.40 -46.11 -29.68
CA GLN A 16 61.47 -45.35 -30.92
C GLN A 16 62.19 -43.99 -30.71
N SER A 17 63.02 -43.58 -31.66
CA SER A 17 63.78 -42.31 -31.56
C SER A 17 63.00 -41.07 -32.01
N THR A 18 61.85 -41.24 -32.66
CA THR A 18 60.98 -40.15 -33.14
C THR A 18 59.55 -40.41 -32.66
N PRO A 19 59.05 -39.66 -31.66
CA PRO A 19 57.70 -39.84 -31.16
C PRO A 19 56.67 -39.25 -32.14
N THR A 20 55.42 -39.68 -31.99
CA THR A 20 54.29 -38.85 -32.43
C THR A 20 54.04 -37.78 -31.36
N ALA A 21 53.93 -36.52 -31.77
CA ALA A 21 53.71 -35.41 -30.86
C ALA A 21 52.31 -34.82 -31.04
N LEU A 22 51.61 -34.57 -29.94
CA LEU A 22 50.37 -33.81 -29.88
C LEU A 22 50.62 -32.51 -29.11
N LEU A 23 50.34 -31.36 -29.72
CA LEU A 23 50.42 -30.06 -29.04
C LEU A 23 49.34 -29.97 -27.96
N ILE A 24 49.73 -29.55 -26.76
CA ILE A 24 48.83 -29.17 -25.68
C ILE A 24 48.45 -27.70 -25.92
N SER A 25 47.16 -27.45 -26.09
CA SER A 25 46.59 -26.09 -26.15
C SER A 25 45.67 -25.89 -24.97
N ASP A 26 45.83 -24.77 -24.27
CA ASP A 26 44.91 -24.32 -23.25
C ASP A 26 44.04 -23.20 -23.83
N THR A 27 42.73 -23.30 -23.65
CA THR A 27 41.77 -22.34 -24.17
C THR A 27 41.08 -21.65 -23.00
N ILE A 28 41.25 -20.33 -22.91
CA ILE A 28 40.63 -19.52 -21.85
C ILE A 28 39.31 -18.96 -22.39
N ALA A 29 38.20 -19.45 -21.82
CA ALA A 29 36.88 -18.88 -22.04
C ALA A 29 36.40 -18.17 -20.76
N SER A 30 36.60 -16.85 -20.69
CA SER A 30 36.11 -15.99 -19.61
C SER A 30 35.01 -15.08 -20.13
N VAL A 31 33.94 -14.91 -19.36
CA VAL A 31 32.98 -13.83 -19.60
C VAL A 31 33.61 -12.48 -19.27
N ALA A 32 33.00 -11.39 -19.74
CA ALA A 32 33.38 -10.02 -19.42
C ALA A 32 32.14 -9.16 -19.18
N ASN A 33 32.32 -7.92 -18.71
CA ASN A 33 31.25 -6.94 -18.56
C ASN A 33 30.03 -7.47 -17.82
N VAL A 34 30.26 -8.21 -16.72
CA VAL A 34 29.18 -8.66 -15.85
C VAL A 34 28.54 -7.42 -15.21
N THR A 35 27.24 -7.25 -15.38
CA THR A 35 26.47 -6.16 -14.78
C THR A 35 25.21 -6.71 -14.13
N PHE A 36 24.84 -6.14 -13.00
CA PHE A 36 23.58 -6.39 -12.31
C PHE A 36 23.03 -5.05 -11.85
N PHE A 37 21.74 -4.86 -12.05
CA PHE A 37 21.02 -3.71 -11.54
C PHE A 37 19.83 -4.25 -10.77
N ASP A 38 19.91 -4.11 -9.45
CA ASP A 38 18.82 -4.48 -8.58
C ASP A 38 17.64 -3.55 -8.81
N ARG A 39 16.48 -4.13 -9.06
CA ARG A 39 15.19 -3.48 -9.30
C ARG A 39 14.15 -3.93 -8.30
N ASP A 40 14.53 -4.81 -7.38
CA ASP A 40 13.74 -5.02 -6.20
C ASP A 40 13.98 -3.85 -5.24
N LEU A 41 12.93 -3.38 -4.58
CA LEU A 41 13.00 -2.16 -3.75
C LEU A 41 12.92 -2.47 -2.25
N ASP A 42 12.83 -3.75 -1.92
CA ASP A 42 12.84 -4.30 -0.57
C ASP A 42 14.25 -4.36 -0.01
N ALA A 43 14.37 -4.09 1.28
CA ALA A 43 15.64 -4.24 1.97
C ALA A 43 16.02 -5.71 2.09
N GLU A 44 17.28 -6.01 1.80
CA GLU A 44 17.89 -7.34 1.87
C GLU A 44 17.41 -8.35 0.81
N GLU A 45 16.58 -7.92 -0.13
CA GLU A 45 16.11 -8.71 -1.28
C GLU A 45 16.67 -8.11 -2.57
N VAL A 46 16.89 -8.95 -3.59
CA VAL A 46 17.41 -8.46 -4.88
C VAL A 46 16.72 -9.13 -6.05
N GLY A 47 16.40 -8.34 -7.07
CA GLY A 47 15.68 -8.81 -8.25
C GLY A 47 16.11 -8.07 -9.51
N GLY A 48 16.27 -8.77 -10.62
CA GLY A 48 16.67 -8.14 -11.87
C GLY A 48 17.48 -9.02 -12.80
N ASN A 49 18.01 -8.41 -13.86
CA ASN A 49 18.81 -9.11 -14.85
C ASN A 49 20.30 -9.01 -14.51
N VAL A 50 20.96 -10.16 -14.48
CA VAL A 50 22.41 -10.25 -14.57
C VAL A 50 22.75 -10.44 -16.03
N THR A 51 23.61 -9.57 -16.59
CA THR A 51 24.08 -9.67 -17.97
C THR A 51 25.59 -9.76 -18.04
N TRP A 52 26.11 -10.38 -19.09
CA TRP A 52 27.55 -10.48 -19.36
C TRP A 52 27.82 -10.66 -20.85
N ASP A 53 29.03 -10.29 -21.25
CA ASP A 53 29.55 -10.60 -22.58
C ASP A 53 30.16 -12.01 -22.57
N ALA A 54 29.72 -12.85 -23.51
CA ALA A 54 30.24 -14.19 -23.68
C ALA A 54 31.72 -14.17 -24.09
N ALA A 55 32.45 -15.24 -23.78
CA ALA A 55 33.84 -15.38 -24.18
C ALA A 55 34.00 -15.37 -25.72
N GLY A 56 35.13 -14.86 -26.21
CA GLY A 56 35.41 -14.82 -27.65
C GLY A 56 35.54 -16.21 -28.31
N ASP A 57 35.90 -17.24 -27.54
CA ASP A 57 35.90 -18.64 -27.98
C ASP A 57 34.92 -19.46 -27.11
N LEU A 58 33.83 -19.89 -27.75
CA LEU A 58 32.78 -20.70 -27.12
C LEU A 58 32.84 -22.18 -27.51
N LEU A 59 33.85 -22.60 -28.29
CA LEU A 59 33.91 -23.97 -28.83
C LEU A 59 33.87 -25.05 -27.74
N LEU A 60 34.45 -24.76 -26.58
CA LEU A 60 34.52 -25.67 -25.44
C LEU A 60 33.53 -25.30 -24.33
N VAL A 61 32.78 -24.21 -24.47
CA VAL A 61 31.81 -23.76 -23.47
C VAL A 61 30.47 -24.43 -23.76
N THR A 62 29.95 -25.18 -22.78
CA THR A 62 28.62 -25.80 -22.88
C THR A 62 27.54 -24.88 -22.30
N HIS A 63 27.83 -24.25 -21.16
CA HIS A 63 26.92 -23.35 -20.48
C HIS A 63 27.66 -22.38 -19.54
N PHE A 64 26.90 -21.42 -19.02
CA PHE A 64 27.26 -20.50 -17.95
C PHE A 64 26.41 -20.83 -16.72
N ALA A 65 27.04 -20.76 -15.55
CA ALA A 65 26.36 -20.92 -14.26
C ALA A 65 26.56 -19.66 -13.42
N VAL A 66 25.47 -19.16 -12.83
CA VAL A 66 25.45 -17.92 -12.04
C VAL A 66 25.18 -18.26 -10.59
N TYR A 67 25.91 -17.62 -9.68
CA TYR A 67 25.81 -17.89 -8.25
C TYR A 67 25.84 -16.59 -7.45
N PHE A 68 25.06 -16.58 -6.38
CA PHE A 68 25.35 -15.74 -5.21
C PHE A 68 26.55 -16.34 -4.47
N ALA A 69 27.52 -15.51 -4.06
CA ALA A 69 28.77 -15.97 -3.48
C ALA A 69 29.21 -15.07 -2.31
N GLU A 70 29.86 -15.68 -1.32
CA GLU A 70 30.44 -15.00 -0.16
C GLU A 70 31.73 -14.23 -0.50
N HIS A 71 32.43 -14.65 -1.56
CA HIS A 71 33.73 -14.12 -1.95
C HIS A 71 33.84 -14.02 -3.47
N PRO A 72 34.51 -12.99 -4.04
CA PRO A 72 34.60 -12.79 -5.49
C PRO A 72 35.47 -13.84 -6.19
N ALA A 73 36.30 -14.55 -5.43
CA ALA A 73 37.19 -15.58 -5.93
C ALA A 73 37.06 -16.84 -5.05
N ALA A 74 36.22 -17.80 -5.46
CA ALA A 74 36.29 -19.25 -5.17
C ALA A 74 34.90 -19.91 -5.26
N GLY A 75 34.86 -21.19 -5.62
CA GLY A 75 33.64 -22.01 -5.72
C GLY A 75 33.09 -22.56 -4.40
N ALA A 76 33.38 -21.92 -3.26
CA ALA A 76 32.88 -22.28 -1.93
C ALA A 76 32.04 -21.13 -1.36
N GLY A 77 31.01 -21.45 -0.55
CA GLY A 77 30.09 -20.44 -0.01
C GLY A 77 29.26 -19.79 -1.10
N ARG A 78 28.56 -20.60 -1.92
CA ARG A 78 27.78 -20.11 -3.06
C ARG A 78 26.42 -20.80 -3.19
N VAL A 79 25.43 -20.03 -3.64
CA VAL A 79 24.07 -20.49 -3.93
C VAL A 79 23.77 -20.27 -5.39
N ARG A 80 23.29 -21.30 -6.08
CA ARG A 80 23.03 -21.25 -7.51
C ARG A 80 21.81 -20.39 -7.82
N VAL A 81 21.94 -19.51 -8.80
CA VAL A 81 20.86 -18.68 -9.33
C VAL A 81 20.22 -19.44 -10.49
N GLY A 82 18.95 -19.82 -10.34
CA GLY A 82 18.16 -20.39 -11.42
C GLY A 82 18.80 -21.62 -12.10
N HIS A 83 18.83 -21.59 -13.44
CA HIS A 83 19.30 -22.67 -14.31
C HIS A 83 20.52 -22.25 -15.12
N ASP A 84 21.21 -23.23 -15.72
CA ASP A 84 22.36 -22.96 -16.58
C ASP A 84 21.94 -22.28 -17.88
N VAL A 85 22.69 -21.24 -18.27
CA VAL A 85 22.48 -20.53 -19.53
C VAL A 85 23.36 -21.17 -20.58
N THR A 86 22.78 -21.73 -21.64
CA THR A 86 23.56 -22.41 -22.69
C THR A 86 24.47 -21.44 -23.44
N ALA A 87 25.61 -21.91 -23.94
CA ALA A 87 26.56 -21.06 -24.68
C ALA A 87 25.97 -20.42 -25.95
N ALA A 88 24.85 -20.94 -26.47
CA ALA A 88 24.15 -20.40 -27.62
C ALA A 88 23.20 -19.23 -27.28
N GLN A 89 22.91 -19.00 -26.00
CA GLN A 89 22.03 -17.93 -25.53
C GLN A 89 22.82 -16.65 -25.26
N LEU A 90 22.12 -15.52 -25.25
CA LEU A 90 22.67 -14.26 -24.76
C LEU A 90 23.06 -14.42 -23.29
N GLY A 91 24.15 -13.77 -22.87
CA GLY A 91 24.62 -13.77 -21.49
C GLY A 91 23.66 -13.00 -20.58
N LEU A 92 22.55 -13.61 -20.22
CA LEU A 92 21.49 -13.04 -19.40
C LEU A 92 20.84 -14.13 -18.54
N ILE A 93 20.71 -13.86 -17.25
CA ILE A 93 19.83 -14.60 -16.33
C ILE A 93 19.00 -13.61 -15.51
N PHE A 94 17.75 -13.97 -15.24
CA PHE A 94 16.86 -13.19 -14.39
C PHE A 94 16.88 -13.77 -12.96
N ILE A 95 17.09 -12.89 -11.98
CA ILE A 95 16.94 -13.16 -10.54
C ILE A 95 15.53 -12.75 -10.15
N HIS A 96 14.73 -13.72 -9.73
CA HIS A 96 13.43 -13.45 -9.12
C HIS A 96 13.63 -13.04 -7.66
N PRO A 97 13.09 -11.91 -7.20
CA PRO A 97 13.34 -11.41 -5.85
C PRO A 97 12.89 -12.37 -4.74
N ASP A 98 11.70 -12.98 -4.88
CA ASP A 98 11.22 -14.03 -3.95
C ASP A 98 12.12 -15.29 -3.86
N LEU A 99 13.08 -15.44 -4.76
CA LEU A 99 14.01 -16.56 -4.81
C LEU A 99 15.45 -16.15 -4.47
N SER A 100 15.67 -14.87 -4.13
CA SER A 100 16.97 -14.38 -3.70
C SER A 100 17.27 -14.91 -2.28
N PRO A 101 18.50 -15.41 -2.01
CA PRO A 101 18.91 -15.75 -0.67
C PRO A 101 19.18 -14.47 0.13
N PRO A 102 19.21 -14.54 1.47
CA PRO A 102 19.68 -13.41 2.29
C PRO A 102 21.05 -12.92 1.83
N LEU A 103 21.21 -11.61 1.63
CA LEU A 103 22.44 -11.03 1.08
C LEU A 103 23.66 -11.18 1.99
N SER A 104 23.47 -11.39 3.29
CA SER A 104 24.53 -11.80 4.20
C SER A 104 24.48 -13.32 4.40
N PRO A 105 25.52 -14.09 4.02
CA PRO A 105 26.88 -13.63 3.67
C PRO A 105 27.15 -13.42 2.16
N TYR A 106 26.16 -13.59 1.28
CA TYR A 106 26.33 -13.60 -0.18
C TYR A 106 26.38 -12.22 -0.86
N GLY A 107 27.44 -11.45 -0.61
CA GLY A 107 27.62 -10.10 -1.18
C GLY A 107 28.06 -10.01 -2.65
N TYR A 108 28.22 -11.15 -3.37
CA TYR A 108 28.72 -11.18 -4.75
C TYR A 108 27.83 -11.98 -5.69
N LEU A 109 27.75 -11.56 -6.95
CA LEU A 109 27.24 -12.37 -8.06
C LEU A 109 28.41 -12.83 -8.92
N ALA A 110 28.57 -14.15 -9.05
CA ALA A 110 29.65 -14.80 -9.78
C ALA A 110 29.12 -15.56 -11.01
N VAL A 111 29.73 -15.32 -12.16
CA VAL A 111 29.44 -16.01 -13.43
C VAL A 111 30.59 -16.95 -13.78
N HIS A 112 30.28 -18.24 -13.88
CA HIS A 112 31.21 -19.29 -14.24
C HIS A 112 30.97 -19.77 -15.66
N THR A 113 32.06 -20.11 -16.36
CA THR A 113 32.03 -20.82 -17.64
C THR A 113 32.23 -22.31 -17.39
N SER A 114 31.43 -23.14 -18.07
CA SER A 114 31.50 -24.60 -17.95
C SER A 114 31.79 -25.27 -19.28
N SER A 115 32.61 -26.32 -19.23
CA SER A 115 32.88 -27.20 -20.36
C SER A 115 32.10 -28.51 -20.25
N SER A 116 32.33 -29.45 -21.16
CA SER A 116 31.82 -30.83 -21.03
C SER A 116 32.48 -31.62 -19.91
N LEU A 117 33.62 -31.15 -19.38
CA LEU A 117 34.38 -31.83 -18.33
C LEU A 117 34.11 -31.25 -16.96
N VAL A 118 34.23 -29.92 -16.84
CA VAL A 118 34.17 -29.23 -15.55
C VAL A 118 33.83 -27.75 -15.71
N GLU A 119 33.27 -27.17 -14.65
CA GLU A 119 33.14 -25.74 -14.44
C GLU A 119 34.50 -25.09 -14.12
N ARG A 120 34.73 -23.89 -14.62
CA ARG A 120 35.90 -23.11 -14.28
C ARG A 120 35.91 -22.70 -12.80
N THR A 121 37.06 -22.82 -12.16
CA THR A 121 37.25 -22.50 -10.73
C THR A 121 37.40 -21.00 -10.44
N THR A 122 37.66 -20.18 -11.45
CA THR A 122 37.82 -18.72 -11.34
C THR A 122 36.69 -18.02 -12.11
N PRO A 123 35.64 -17.55 -11.43
CA PRO A 123 34.57 -16.79 -12.06
C PRO A 123 34.97 -15.35 -12.35
N VAL A 124 34.09 -14.65 -13.08
CA VAL A 124 34.01 -13.19 -12.99
C VAL A 124 32.91 -12.85 -12.02
N ALA A 125 33.21 -12.03 -11.02
CA ALA A 125 32.27 -11.67 -9.98
C ALA A 125 32.15 -10.15 -9.82
N ILE A 126 30.96 -9.70 -9.44
CA ILE A 126 30.64 -8.31 -9.08
C ILE A 126 30.03 -8.27 -7.69
N LEU A 127 30.16 -7.12 -7.02
CA LEU A 127 29.44 -6.86 -5.77
C LEU A 127 27.95 -6.70 -6.07
N VAL A 128 27.12 -7.28 -5.21
CA VAL A 128 25.68 -7.01 -5.20
C VAL A 128 25.46 -5.68 -4.51
N SER A 129 24.66 -4.81 -5.13
CA SER A 129 24.18 -3.57 -4.53
C SER A 129 22.68 -3.69 -4.38
N ASP A 130 22.22 -3.68 -3.14
CA ASP A 130 20.81 -3.69 -2.75
C ASP A 130 20.22 -2.27 -2.89
N ALA A 131 19.13 -2.15 -3.63
CA ALA A 131 18.46 -0.89 -3.90
C ALA A 131 17.20 -0.70 -3.05
N VAL A 132 17.34 -0.13 -1.84
CA VAL A 132 16.18 0.13 -0.98
C VAL A 132 15.51 1.47 -1.30
N SER A 133 14.19 1.49 -1.48
CA SER A 133 13.44 2.71 -1.80
C SER A 133 12.08 2.81 -1.10
N SER A 134 12.01 2.66 0.22
CA SER A 134 10.75 2.80 0.97
C SER A 134 10.36 4.25 1.25
N VAL A 135 9.06 4.55 1.24
CA VAL A 135 8.53 5.86 1.67
C VAL A 135 8.68 6.04 3.18
N SER A 136 8.38 7.23 3.70
CA SER A 136 8.29 7.46 5.15
C SER A 136 7.22 8.49 5.49
N GLY A 137 6.97 8.72 6.78
CA GLY A 137 6.12 9.82 7.24
C GLY A 137 4.70 9.82 6.64
N ILE A 138 4.05 8.65 6.60
CA ILE A 138 2.65 8.56 6.17
C ILE A 138 1.79 9.39 7.13
N VAL A 139 0.95 10.25 6.57
CA VAL A 139 -0.04 11.05 7.29
C VAL A 139 -1.39 10.85 6.62
N PHE A 140 -2.37 10.45 7.43
CA PHE A 140 -3.78 10.37 7.06
C PHE A 140 -4.60 11.01 8.17
N ILE A 141 -5.55 11.86 7.76
CA ILE A 141 -6.55 12.45 8.65
C ILE A 141 -7.88 12.08 8.02
N ASP A 142 -8.66 11.28 8.75
CA ASP A 142 -9.99 10.90 8.35
C ASP A 142 -10.97 12.08 8.55
N LEU A 143 -11.75 12.40 7.52
CA LEU A 143 -12.64 13.55 7.45
C LEU A 143 -14.09 13.14 7.18
N ASP A 144 -14.40 11.84 7.17
CA ASP A 144 -15.73 11.34 6.82
C ASP A 144 -16.74 11.46 7.97
N LEU A 145 -16.28 11.42 9.23
CA LEU A 145 -17.08 11.59 10.45
C LEU A 145 -18.21 10.56 10.68
N ASP A 146 -18.52 9.72 9.70
CA ASP A 146 -19.43 8.60 9.83
C ASP A 146 -18.74 7.41 10.50
N GLU A 147 -19.48 6.70 11.35
CA GLU A 147 -18.95 5.51 12.02
C GLU A 147 -18.60 4.45 10.96
N THR A 148 -17.36 3.96 11.00
CA THR A 148 -16.79 2.95 10.10
C THR A 148 -16.48 3.40 8.68
N ASP A 149 -16.73 4.66 8.32
CA ASP A 149 -16.43 5.16 6.98
C ASP A 149 -15.25 6.15 7.02
N LEU A 150 -14.46 6.14 5.95
CA LEU A 150 -13.23 6.91 5.85
C LEU A 150 -13.27 7.84 4.63
N GLY A 151 -12.58 8.97 4.77
CA GLY A 151 -12.44 9.93 3.69
C GLY A 151 -11.31 10.92 3.95
N GLY A 152 -10.55 11.30 2.94
CA GLY A 152 -9.55 12.34 3.09
C GLY A 152 -8.27 12.13 2.28
N ASN A 153 -7.22 12.84 2.67
CA ASN A 153 -5.96 12.82 1.96
C ASN A 153 -4.94 11.95 2.71
N ILE A 154 -4.35 11.02 1.98
CA ILE A 154 -3.20 10.22 2.41
C ILE A 154 -1.96 10.82 1.77
N THR A 155 -0.99 11.22 2.60
CA THR A 155 0.28 11.78 2.14
C THR A 155 1.46 11.06 2.75
N TRP A 156 2.62 11.12 2.10
CA TRP A 156 3.86 10.50 2.57
C TRP A 156 5.07 11.32 2.16
N GLN A 157 6.23 11.02 2.73
CA GLN A 157 7.53 11.51 2.30
C GLN A 157 8.13 10.51 1.29
N PRO A 158 8.51 10.97 0.09
CA PRO A 158 9.21 10.13 -0.88
C PRO A 158 10.51 9.54 -0.32
N PRO A 159 10.99 8.40 -0.85
CA PRO A 159 12.28 7.83 -0.48
C PRO A 159 13.42 8.79 -0.81
N VAL A 160 14.54 8.70 -0.09
CA VAL A 160 15.75 9.50 -0.37
C VAL A 160 16.33 9.12 -1.73
N GLU A 161 16.41 7.82 -2.02
CA GLU A 161 16.80 7.28 -3.32
C GLU A 161 15.54 6.85 -4.06
N ALA A 162 15.07 7.67 -5.00
CA ALA A 162 13.84 7.40 -5.77
C ALA A 162 14.11 7.10 -7.24
N SER A 163 15.37 6.97 -7.67
CA SER A 163 15.73 6.86 -9.10
C SER A 163 15.14 5.65 -9.82
N GLN A 164 14.73 4.63 -9.05
CA GLN A 164 14.10 3.41 -9.57
C GLN A 164 12.58 3.36 -9.38
N VAL A 165 12.02 4.30 -8.62
CA VAL A 165 10.59 4.35 -8.31
C VAL A 165 9.85 4.96 -9.50
N THR A 166 8.87 4.22 -10.00
CA THR A 166 8.00 4.64 -11.10
C THR A 166 6.63 5.10 -10.60
N TYR A 167 6.07 4.38 -9.62
CA TYR A 167 4.79 4.69 -8.99
C TYR A 167 4.83 4.36 -7.49
N TYR A 168 3.86 4.91 -6.77
CA TYR A 168 3.47 4.49 -5.43
C TYR A 168 2.10 3.81 -5.51
N SER A 169 1.93 2.71 -4.78
CA SER A 169 0.61 2.14 -4.55
C SER A 169 0.18 2.41 -3.12
N VAL A 170 -1.07 2.84 -2.96
CA VAL A 170 -1.66 3.08 -1.64
C VAL A 170 -2.81 2.12 -1.46
N TYR A 171 -2.84 1.44 -0.31
CA TYR A 171 -3.92 0.52 0.03
C TYR A 171 -4.41 0.77 1.46
N LEU A 172 -5.67 0.44 1.68
CA LEU A 172 -6.17 0.09 3.01
C LEU A 172 -5.89 -1.40 3.25
N ALA A 173 -5.58 -1.83 4.48
CA ALA A 173 -5.27 -3.23 4.80
C ALA A 173 -5.71 -3.63 6.21
N PHE A 174 -5.80 -4.95 6.45
CA PHE A 174 -6.15 -5.51 7.76
C PHE A 174 -4.96 -5.53 8.72
N GLU A 175 -3.74 -5.63 8.18
CA GLU A 175 -2.52 -5.79 8.95
C GLU A 175 -1.38 -4.93 8.38
N THR A 176 -0.36 -4.73 9.20
CA THR A 176 0.86 -3.98 8.82
C THR A 176 1.66 -4.64 7.69
N SER A 177 1.42 -5.92 7.40
CA SER A 177 2.01 -6.64 6.27
C SER A 177 1.31 -6.34 4.93
N GLY A 178 0.15 -5.66 4.95
CA GLY A 178 -0.68 -5.45 3.77
C GLY A 178 -1.61 -6.63 3.43
N VAL A 179 -1.82 -7.57 4.36
CA VAL A 179 -2.82 -8.63 4.21
C VAL A 179 -4.22 -8.03 4.08
N GLY A 180 -5.04 -8.60 3.20
CA GLY A 180 -6.43 -8.18 3.01
C GLY A 180 -6.60 -6.81 2.35
N ARG A 181 -5.57 -6.34 1.64
CA ARG A 181 -5.51 -4.98 1.11
C ARG A 181 -6.55 -4.66 0.03
N SER A 182 -7.03 -3.42 0.03
CA SER A 182 -7.89 -2.80 -0.97
C SER A 182 -7.26 -1.51 -1.48
N GLN A 183 -7.13 -1.37 -2.82
CA GLN A 183 -6.40 -0.25 -3.41
C GLN A 183 -7.17 1.06 -3.27
N VAL A 184 -6.47 2.11 -2.83
CA VAL A 184 -7.02 3.47 -2.77
C VAL A 184 -6.80 4.14 -4.12
N GLY A 185 -7.86 4.24 -4.92
CA GLY A 185 -7.78 4.81 -6.26
C GLY A 185 -6.91 3.97 -7.19
N GLY A 186 -5.92 4.60 -7.83
CA GLY A 186 -4.95 3.93 -8.72
C GLY A 186 -3.51 4.31 -8.37
N ASP A 187 -2.56 3.73 -9.10
CA ASP A 187 -1.13 3.98 -8.91
C ASP A 187 -0.79 5.48 -9.04
N VAL A 188 -0.04 6.00 -8.06
CA VAL A 188 0.35 7.41 -8.00
C VAL A 188 1.74 7.56 -8.62
N ALA A 189 1.85 8.35 -9.69
CA ALA A 189 3.12 8.54 -10.39
C ALA A 189 4.21 9.17 -9.51
N MET A 190 5.47 8.78 -9.75
CA MET A 190 6.64 9.42 -9.14
C MET A 190 6.61 10.93 -9.39
N GLY A 191 6.84 11.71 -8.33
CA GLY A 191 6.69 13.18 -8.33
C GLY A 191 5.40 13.70 -7.66
N SER A 192 4.45 12.81 -7.36
CA SER A 192 3.34 13.06 -6.45
C SER A 192 3.49 12.23 -5.17
N ASN A 193 2.99 12.74 -4.05
CA ASN A 193 2.98 12.08 -2.75
C ASN A 193 1.63 12.20 -2.05
N LEU A 194 0.55 12.23 -2.85
CA LEU A 194 -0.82 12.38 -2.40
C LEU A 194 -1.70 11.33 -3.08
N ALA A 195 -2.42 10.57 -2.27
CA ALA A 195 -3.57 9.78 -2.68
C ALA A 195 -4.83 10.34 -1.98
N VAL A 196 -5.93 10.41 -2.71
CA VAL A 196 -7.22 10.85 -2.17
C VAL A 196 -8.06 9.61 -1.93
N LEU A 197 -8.46 9.41 -0.68
CA LEU A 197 -9.46 8.44 -0.29
C LEU A 197 -10.83 9.12 -0.43
N PRO A 198 -11.71 8.63 -1.33
CA PRO A 198 -13.06 9.17 -1.45
C PRO A 198 -13.79 9.10 -0.11
N PRO A 199 -14.70 10.05 0.19
CA PRO A 199 -15.59 9.92 1.33
C PRO A 199 -16.48 8.69 1.19
N GLU A 200 -17.10 8.25 2.30
CA GLU A 200 -17.94 7.06 2.41
C GLU A 200 -17.18 5.76 2.08
N THR A 201 -15.86 5.74 2.30
CA THR A 201 -15.09 4.51 2.09
C THR A 201 -15.11 3.65 3.35
N THR A 202 -15.97 2.63 3.35
CA THR A 202 -16.11 1.75 4.51
C THR A 202 -14.83 1.00 4.88
N THR A 203 -14.55 0.96 6.18
CA THR A 203 -13.52 0.13 6.82
C THR A 203 -13.93 -1.35 6.86
N LEU A 204 -15.22 -1.65 6.74
CA LEU A 204 -15.74 -3.01 6.83
C LEU A 204 -15.59 -3.72 5.48
N ALA A 205 -14.60 -4.61 5.38
CA ALA A 205 -14.45 -5.50 4.25
C ALA A 205 -15.05 -6.88 4.55
N LEU A 206 -15.36 -7.65 3.50
CA LEU A 206 -15.96 -8.99 3.59
C LEU A 206 -15.21 -9.96 4.52
N ASN A 207 -13.91 -9.75 4.73
CA ASN A 207 -13.00 -10.66 5.43
C ASN A 207 -12.30 -10.03 6.65
N GLY A 208 -12.67 -8.81 7.07
CA GLY A 208 -12.01 -8.10 8.17
C GLY A 208 -12.22 -6.59 8.13
N THR A 209 -11.67 -5.90 9.11
CA THR A 209 -11.69 -4.43 9.18
C THR A 209 -10.37 -3.88 8.64
N LEU A 210 -10.46 -2.89 7.76
CA LEU A 210 -9.34 -2.16 7.20
C LEU A 210 -8.82 -1.14 8.21
N GLU A 211 -7.83 -1.53 9.00
CA GLU A 211 -7.28 -0.72 10.10
C GLU A 211 -5.98 0.02 9.74
N TYR A 212 -5.40 -0.25 8.58
CA TYR A 212 -4.10 0.30 8.19
C TYR A 212 -4.13 0.95 6.81
N VAL A 213 -3.47 2.10 6.68
CA VAL A 213 -2.99 2.60 5.40
C VAL A 213 -1.61 2.03 5.15
N THR A 214 -1.40 1.44 3.97
CA THR A 214 -0.10 0.93 3.52
C THR A 214 0.31 1.63 2.24
N VAL A 215 1.59 2.01 2.13
CA VAL A 215 2.16 2.64 0.94
C VAL A 215 3.37 1.83 0.48
N TYR A 216 3.34 1.45 -0.79
CA TYR A 216 4.37 0.68 -1.46
C TYR A 216 5.04 1.52 -2.53
N THR A 217 6.31 1.25 -2.80
CA THR A 217 6.98 1.74 -4.00
C THR A 217 6.96 0.69 -5.10
N ARG A 218 6.97 1.14 -6.36
CA ARG A 218 6.97 0.26 -7.54
C ARG A 218 8.10 0.62 -8.48
N SER A 219 8.91 -0.36 -8.86
CA SER A 219 9.89 -0.24 -9.92
C SER A 219 9.32 -0.72 -11.27
N LEU A 220 10.14 -0.70 -12.32
CA LEU A 220 9.81 -1.36 -13.59
C LEU A 220 9.71 -2.88 -13.47
N LEU A 221 10.22 -3.46 -12.38
CA LEU A 221 10.18 -4.90 -12.16
C LEU A 221 8.89 -5.26 -11.42
N LEU A 222 8.75 -4.81 -10.17
CA LEU A 222 7.65 -5.20 -9.29
C LEU A 222 7.26 -4.06 -8.35
N GLU A 223 6.15 -4.28 -7.64
CA GLU A 223 5.85 -3.58 -6.39
C GLU A 223 6.67 -4.19 -5.27
N GLN A 224 7.10 -3.33 -4.34
CA GLN A 224 7.69 -3.72 -3.08
C GLN A 224 6.79 -4.73 -2.33
N THR A 225 7.38 -5.70 -1.63
CA THR A 225 6.66 -6.68 -0.81
C THR A 225 6.44 -6.18 0.62
N THR A 226 7.35 -5.34 1.13
CA THR A 226 7.26 -4.75 2.47
C THR A 226 6.79 -3.29 2.43
N PRO A 227 5.57 -2.96 2.86
CA PRO A 227 5.08 -1.59 2.88
C PRO A 227 5.58 -0.77 4.07
N VAL A 228 5.43 0.55 3.96
CA VAL A 228 5.35 1.43 5.14
C VAL A 228 3.88 1.57 5.52
N THR A 229 3.59 1.54 6.82
CA THR A 229 2.21 1.48 7.33
C THR A 229 1.88 2.54 8.36
N LEU A 230 0.60 2.90 8.42
CA LEU A 230 0.00 3.81 9.38
C LEU A 230 -1.30 3.18 9.90
N PHE A 231 -1.47 3.12 11.22
CA PHE A 231 -2.74 2.73 11.83
C PHE A 231 -3.77 3.84 11.66
N ILE A 232 -5.00 3.47 11.29
CA ILE A 232 -6.13 4.38 11.07
C ILE A 232 -6.83 4.64 12.39
N ASN A 233 -7.12 5.91 12.67
CA ASN A 233 -7.99 6.30 13.77
C ASN A 233 -9.28 6.89 13.18
N ASP A 234 -10.33 6.09 13.17
CA ASP A 234 -11.67 6.50 12.74
C ASP A 234 -12.24 7.52 13.74
N THR A 235 -12.64 8.68 13.24
CA THR A 235 -13.15 9.78 14.07
C THR A 235 -14.66 9.83 13.99
N LEU A 236 -15.33 9.53 15.10
CA LEU A 236 -16.78 9.47 15.14
C LEU A 236 -17.44 10.86 15.27
N GLY A 237 -18.56 11.00 14.58
CA GLY A 237 -19.53 12.08 14.73
C GLY A 237 -20.40 11.97 16.00
N MET A 238 -21.42 12.83 16.06
CA MET A 238 -22.19 13.19 17.25
C MET A 238 -23.18 12.11 17.74
N ALA A 239 -23.45 12.02 19.06
CA ALA A 239 -24.25 10.94 19.64
C ALA A 239 -25.62 11.31 20.28
N ASP A 240 -25.82 12.52 20.82
CA ASP A 240 -27.02 12.79 21.64
C ASP A 240 -27.71 14.13 21.32
N ILE A 241 -29.01 14.09 21.02
CA ILE A 241 -29.87 15.26 20.80
C ILE A 241 -31.02 15.27 21.82
N SER A 242 -31.32 16.44 22.37
CA SER A 242 -32.49 16.66 23.22
C SER A 242 -33.26 17.90 22.79
N PHE A 243 -34.58 17.79 22.84
CA PHE A 243 -35.51 18.88 22.58
C PHE A 243 -36.70 18.72 23.51
N PHE A 244 -37.22 19.83 24.00
CA PHE A 244 -38.46 19.90 24.75
C PHE A 244 -39.32 20.99 24.14
N ASP A 245 -40.51 20.59 23.70
CA ASP A 245 -41.48 21.52 23.14
C ASP A 245 -42.08 22.39 24.25
N LYS A 246 -42.07 23.70 24.01
CA LYS A 246 -42.60 24.75 24.87
C LYS A 246 -43.74 25.51 24.21
N ASP A 247 -44.04 25.19 22.95
CA ASP A 247 -45.27 25.62 22.33
C ASP A 247 -46.42 24.74 22.83
N LEU A 248 -47.63 25.29 22.87
CA LEU A 248 -48.82 24.61 23.39
C LEU A 248 -49.90 24.45 22.31
N ASP A 249 -49.64 24.98 21.11
CA ASP A 249 -50.57 24.93 20.00
C ASP A 249 -50.27 23.71 19.12
N ALA A 250 -51.33 22.96 18.82
CA ALA A 250 -51.22 21.79 17.96
C ALA A 250 -50.56 22.14 16.62
N THR A 251 -49.69 21.26 16.12
CA THR A 251 -48.90 21.36 14.88
C THR A 251 -47.77 22.39 14.89
N GLN A 252 -47.54 23.05 16.03
CA GLN A 252 -46.50 24.03 16.21
C GLN A 252 -45.52 23.57 17.27
N ILE A 253 -44.27 24.00 17.16
CA ILE A 253 -43.23 23.72 18.14
C ILE A 253 -42.45 24.99 18.44
N GLY A 254 -41.89 25.03 19.65
CA GLY A 254 -41.08 26.13 20.13
C GLY A 254 -40.17 25.65 21.24
N GLY A 255 -38.93 26.12 21.31
CA GLY A 255 -38.01 25.63 22.34
C GLY A 255 -36.54 25.74 21.96
N THR A 256 -35.70 24.95 22.60
CA THR A 256 -34.27 24.90 22.30
C THR A 256 -33.88 23.46 22.05
N ILE A 257 -33.34 23.20 20.86
CA ILE A 257 -32.68 21.94 20.55
C ILE A 257 -31.26 22.06 21.10
N THR A 258 -30.83 21.07 21.86
CA THR A 258 -29.46 20.96 22.35
C THR A 258 -28.90 19.61 21.96
N TRP A 259 -27.59 19.55 21.75
CA TRP A 259 -26.88 18.30 21.48
C TRP A 259 -25.60 18.21 22.26
N ARG A 260 -25.10 16.99 22.44
CA ARG A 260 -23.77 16.74 22.98
C ARG A 260 -22.78 16.81 21.83
N GLU A 261 -21.78 17.68 21.92
CA GLU A 261 -20.69 17.71 20.93
C GLU A 261 -19.96 16.35 20.86
N PRO A 262 -19.44 15.96 19.68
CA PRO A 262 -18.61 14.76 19.55
C PRO A 262 -17.42 14.78 20.52
N ASP A 263 -16.91 13.60 20.87
CA ASP A 263 -15.74 13.49 21.77
C ASP A 263 -14.46 14.12 21.17
N SER A 264 -14.41 14.29 19.85
CA SER A 264 -13.40 15.07 19.13
C SER A 264 -14.05 16.03 18.14
N VAL A 265 -13.75 17.33 18.25
CA VAL A 265 -14.28 18.38 17.36
C VAL A 265 -13.23 18.94 16.39
N ASP A 266 -11.99 18.45 16.44
CA ASP A 266 -10.85 19.02 15.71
C ASP A 266 -11.05 19.07 14.19
N LEU A 267 -11.92 18.20 13.66
CA LEU A 267 -12.22 18.06 12.23
C LEU A 267 -13.61 18.57 11.87
N THR A 268 -14.43 18.90 12.87
CA THR A 268 -15.77 19.47 12.68
C THR A 268 -15.64 20.97 12.38
N THR A 269 -16.22 21.41 11.27
CA THR A 269 -16.29 22.83 10.91
C THR A 269 -17.63 23.44 11.30
N HIS A 270 -18.72 22.69 11.07
CA HIS A 270 -20.09 23.16 11.29
C HIS A 270 -21.01 22.02 11.73
N TYR A 271 -22.16 22.39 12.31
CA TYR A 271 -23.32 21.55 12.55
C TYR A 271 -24.48 21.99 11.66
N LEU A 272 -25.25 21.04 11.16
CA LEU A 272 -26.50 21.31 10.43
C LEU A 272 -27.67 20.69 11.17
N VAL A 273 -28.60 21.53 11.60
CA VAL A 273 -29.86 21.11 12.22
C VAL A 273 -30.94 21.14 11.15
N LEU A 274 -31.73 20.08 11.02
CA LEU A 274 -32.76 19.94 9.99
C LEU A 274 -33.98 19.21 10.57
N PHE A 275 -35.14 19.42 9.95
CA PHE A 275 -36.30 18.54 10.13
C PHE A 275 -36.25 17.39 9.13
N SER A 276 -36.77 16.22 9.48
CA SER A 276 -36.86 15.08 8.57
C SER A 276 -38.11 14.23 8.77
N LEU A 277 -38.47 13.48 7.73
CA LEU A 277 -39.58 12.51 7.76
C LEU A 277 -39.19 11.21 8.48
N ALA A 278 -37.89 10.93 8.61
CA ALA A 278 -37.37 9.72 9.20
C ALA A 278 -36.06 9.98 9.96
N ALA A 279 -35.74 9.08 10.89
CA ALA A 279 -34.53 9.13 11.73
C ALA A 279 -33.22 9.20 10.95
N ASN A 280 -33.16 8.63 9.74
CA ASN A 280 -31.99 8.69 8.87
C ASN A 280 -31.87 9.99 8.05
N GLY A 281 -32.70 11.01 8.34
CA GLY A 281 -32.69 12.28 7.62
C GLY A 281 -33.42 12.28 6.27
N THR A 282 -34.16 11.22 5.92
CA THR A 282 -34.94 11.20 4.67
C THR A 282 -36.00 12.30 4.66
N GLY A 283 -36.18 12.96 3.51
CA GLY A 283 -37.16 14.03 3.34
C GLY A 283 -36.85 15.22 4.23
N ARG A 284 -35.62 15.73 4.15
CA ARG A 284 -35.14 16.82 5.01
C ARG A 284 -35.63 18.21 4.59
N SER A 285 -35.88 19.06 5.57
CA SER A 285 -36.11 20.50 5.40
C SER A 285 -35.12 21.27 6.28
N GLN A 286 -34.34 22.16 5.67
CA GLN A 286 -33.27 22.84 6.38
C GLN A 286 -33.80 23.83 7.40
N LEU A 287 -33.24 23.73 8.61
CA LEU A 287 -33.66 24.51 9.75
C LEU A 287 -32.60 25.57 10.06
N GLY A 288 -32.76 26.75 9.46
CA GLY A 288 -31.85 27.88 9.66
C GLY A 288 -30.54 27.79 8.88
N VAL A 289 -29.44 28.26 9.48
CA VAL A 289 -28.10 28.34 8.87
C VAL A 289 -27.16 27.28 9.46
N GLU A 290 -26.07 26.97 8.76
CA GLU A 290 -24.99 26.15 9.30
C GLU A 290 -24.43 26.81 10.57
N LEU A 291 -24.33 26.04 11.65
CA LEU A 291 -23.86 26.53 12.94
C LEU A 291 -22.37 26.23 13.07
N PRO A 292 -21.53 27.17 13.52
CA PRO A 292 -20.10 26.92 13.67
C PRO A 292 -19.83 25.89 14.79
N VAL A 293 -18.72 25.16 14.66
CA VAL A 293 -18.19 24.30 15.74
C VAL A 293 -18.07 25.08 17.07
N GLY A 294 -18.34 24.41 18.20
CA GLY A 294 -18.49 25.04 19.52
C GLY A 294 -19.94 25.48 19.82
N THR A 295 -20.87 25.29 18.90
CA THR A 295 -22.31 25.49 19.12
C THR A 295 -22.96 24.16 19.48
N ASN A 296 -23.66 24.12 20.61
CA ASN A 296 -24.35 22.93 21.10
C ASN A 296 -25.85 23.14 21.36
N ALA A 297 -26.38 24.27 20.89
CA ALA A 297 -27.79 24.62 21.05
C ALA A 297 -28.28 25.57 19.95
N VAL A 298 -29.53 25.41 19.54
CA VAL A 298 -30.25 26.38 18.69
C VAL A 298 -31.68 26.56 19.18
N ALA A 299 -32.13 27.81 19.25
CA ALA A 299 -33.48 28.14 19.68
C ALA A 299 -34.44 28.25 18.50
N PHE A 300 -35.65 27.73 18.68
CA PHE A 300 -36.78 27.90 17.80
C PHE A 300 -37.67 29.02 18.31
N PRO A 301 -38.05 29.97 17.43
CA PRO A 301 -39.13 30.87 17.77
C PRO A 301 -40.40 30.04 18.01
N PRO A 302 -41.30 30.50 18.90
CA PRO A 302 -42.63 29.91 19.01
C PRO A 302 -43.37 29.97 17.67
N GLU A 303 -44.45 29.20 17.56
CA GLU A 303 -45.35 29.15 16.39
C GLU A 303 -44.74 28.49 15.14
N HIS A 304 -43.69 27.67 15.29
CA HIS A 304 -43.04 27.04 14.15
C HIS A 304 -43.78 25.78 13.70
N TYR A 305 -44.38 25.79 12.51
CA TYR A 305 -45.02 24.61 11.95
C TYR A 305 -43.99 23.54 11.58
N TYR A 306 -44.19 22.32 12.09
CA TYR A 306 -43.29 21.20 11.83
C TYR A 306 -43.85 20.17 10.83
N ASP A 307 -45.15 20.20 10.52
CA ASP A 307 -45.80 19.24 9.62
C ASP A 307 -45.13 19.26 8.23
N PRO A 308 -44.77 18.11 7.62
CA PRO A 308 -45.01 16.73 8.05
C PRO A 308 -43.81 16.02 8.72
N TYR A 309 -42.90 16.73 9.38
CA TYR A 309 -41.62 16.21 9.86
C TYR A 309 -41.61 15.86 11.36
N PRO A 310 -41.67 14.58 11.77
CA PRO A 310 -41.70 14.20 13.18
C PRO A 310 -40.31 14.06 13.81
N TYR A 311 -39.24 14.33 13.06
CA TYR A 311 -37.85 14.18 13.52
C TYR A 311 -37.07 15.47 13.36
N ILE A 312 -36.19 15.70 14.33
CA ILE A 312 -35.05 16.61 14.24
C ILE A 312 -33.82 15.75 13.99
N VAL A 313 -32.99 16.16 13.03
CA VAL A 313 -31.69 15.55 12.77
C VAL A 313 -30.59 16.60 12.86
N VAL A 314 -29.44 16.22 13.39
CA VAL A 314 -28.25 17.08 13.45
C VAL A 314 -27.08 16.35 12.84
N TYR A 315 -26.47 16.99 11.86
CA TYR A 315 -25.29 16.49 11.14
C TYR A 315 -24.05 17.24 11.57
N THR A 316 -22.92 16.52 11.58
CA THR A 316 -21.60 17.13 11.65
C THR A 316 -21.04 17.31 10.23
N LYS A 317 -20.26 18.37 10.02
CA LYS A 317 -19.67 18.67 8.71
C LYS A 317 -18.19 18.97 8.83
N SER A 318 -17.38 18.21 8.12
CA SER A 318 -15.94 18.45 8.01
C SER A 318 -15.64 19.36 6.83
N ARG A 319 -14.34 19.59 6.56
CA ARG A 319 -13.89 20.26 5.33
C ARG A 319 -14.08 19.40 4.07
N LEU A 320 -14.34 18.09 4.22
CA LEU A 320 -14.50 17.15 3.11
C LEU A 320 -15.98 16.93 2.79
N VAL A 321 -16.76 16.52 3.78
CA VAL A 321 -18.13 16.05 3.60
C VAL A 321 -18.99 16.36 4.83
N GLU A 322 -20.31 16.40 4.61
CA GLU A 322 -21.31 16.32 5.67
C GLU A 322 -21.53 14.85 5.99
N GLN A 323 -21.54 14.49 7.27
CA GLN A 323 -21.88 13.17 7.75
C GLN A 323 -23.17 12.65 7.08
N THR A 324 -23.27 11.38 6.73
CA THR A 324 -24.48 10.79 6.14
C THR A 324 -25.41 10.20 7.19
N THR A 325 -24.89 9.80 8.35
CA THR A 325 -25.66 9.28 9.49
C THR A 325 -25.82 10.36 10.57
N PRO A 326 -26.99 11.03 10.68
CA PRO A 326 -27.16 12.08 11.68
C PRO A 326 -27.42 11.52 13.09
N GLY A 327 -27.12 12.33 14.11
CA GLY A 327 -27.85 12.22 15.36
C GLY A 327 -29.32 12.55 15.09
N TYR A 328 -30.27 11.83 15.70
CA TYR A 328 -31.69 12.11 15.51
C TYR A 328 -32.48 12.11 16.82
N LEU A 329 -33.57 12.85 16.81
CA LEU A 329 -34.57 12.86 17.86
C LEU A 329 -35.96 12.87 17.24
N ARG A 330 -36.79 11.90 17.62
CA ARG A 330 -38.23 11.98 17.40
C ARG A 330 -38.83 12.85 18.49
N PHE A 331 -39.41 13.99 18.14
CA PHE A 331 -40.07 14.84 19.12
C PHE A 331 -41.56 14.52 19.21
N VAL A 332 -42.21 15.07 20.24
CA VAL A 332 -43.65 14.98 20.47
C VAL A 332 -44.14 16.41 20.68
N ASP A 333 -45.12 16.80 19.88
CA ASP A 333 -45.88 18.04 20.02
C ASP A 333 -46.76 17.97 21.28
N ILE A 334 -46.66 18.99 22.14
CA ILE A 334 -47.46 19.10 23.35
C ILE A 334 -48.63 20.06 23.09
N ASP A 335 -49.77 19.51 22.69
CA ASP A 335 -51.02 20.28 22.60
C ASP A 335 -51.72 20.38 23.97
N ALA A 336 -51.92 21.62 24.45
CA ALA A 336 -52.69 21.89 25.67
C ALA A 336 -54.08 22.49 25.39
N SER A 337 -54.60 22.33 24.17
CA SER A 337 -55.92 22.82 23.77
C SER A 337 -57.02 22.28 24.68
N ILE A 338 -57.83 23.20 25.21
CA ILE A 338 -58.97 22.84 26.04
C ILE A 338 -60.10 22.35 25.13
N THR A 339 -60.38 21.06 25.18
CA THR A 339 -61.56 20.46 24.51
C THR A 339 -62.73 20.32 25.50
N GLY A 340 -63.96 20.34 25.01
CA GLY A 340 -65.14 20.09 25.84
C GLY A 340 -65.65 21.27 26.67
N LEU A 341 -65.39 22.52 26.26
CA LEU A 341 -66.08 23.69 26.82
C LEU A 341 -67.59 23.59 26.56
N GLY A 342 -68.34 23.11 27.56
CA GLY A 342 -69.79 23.15 27.59
C GLY A 342 -70.26 24.39 28.33
N PHE A 343 -71.02 25.25 27.65
CA PHE A 343 -71.81 26.29 28.31
C PHE A 343 -73.19 25.70 28.63
N ASN A 344 -73.48 25.47 29.91
CA ASN A 344 -74.87 25.29 30.33
C ASN A 344 -75.47 26.68 30.50
N ASP A 345 -76.25 27.10 29.51
CA ASP A 345 -77.12 28.26 29.66
C ASP A 345 -78.22 27.91 30.67
N ALA A 346 -78.22 28.57 31.82
CA ALA A 346 -79.14 28.28 32.92
C ALA A 346 -80.47 29.07 32.82
N ASP A 347 -80.67 29.81 31.73
CA ASP A 347 -81.77 30.76 31.59
C ASP A 347 -82.66 30.44 30.36
N LEU A 348 -83.32 29.27 30.34
CA LEU A 348 -84.43 28.97 29.41
C LEU A 348 -85.69 28.48 30.13
#